data_AF-A0AAD7KVL1-F1
#
_entry.id   AF-A0AAD7KVL1-F1
#
_cell.length_a   1.000
_cell.length_b   1.000
_cell.length_c   1.000
_cell.angle_alpha   90.00
_cell.angle_beta   90.00
_cell.angle_gamma   90.00
#
_symmetry.space_group_name_H-M   'P 1'
#
loop_
_entity.id
_entity.type
_entity.pdbx_description
1 polymer ?
#
loop_
_entity_poly.entity_id
_entity_poly.type
_entity_poly.pdbx_seq_one_letter_code
_entity_poly.pdbx_strand_id
1 'polypeptide(L)'
;MVGYEEQHGGEKISLAQPDPVVLELNRLQNLGKEKDKQLGISQEEIKTLKATEALKDKAIEELRNDGNKLDDKLRVAENLHEHKNLEIKKLLEEKKVALAALYAAEATLRRVYANQKDDDSLPLASVIGPLEAEIKLYKNEIAALLENKKALQRLTKSKEAALVEAERIMRSALERALIVEEVQNQNIDLKRQIEICQEENRILEKTNRQKVSEVEKLSQTIQELEEVILASGATANAVRDYQRQISELQEEKRTLERELARIKVSANRVATVVANEWKDENDKVMPVKQWLEERRVMQRTAKAEAQLKDKLKLRLKTLEEGLKHVPSYSIITNAFCGSPKAEKPNFLSFLTSNGGSRKRSTSQPRASSTGSIFLQQQNAKDDRLAVAERSSFKMKYGSEENMLNKGIWASRSKVVDNGEKENEMHSNSYMCVNKHNDEKVVEETKTKGSLNEESRDKSSNISSITDDTVSGFLYDRLQKEVISMRKYCEIKENTLHAKDEEIKILMKKVDALTKAIVVGSKKLKREAAARENEAASTKAEDYKKIRSRNSSKRVTKS
;
A
#
# COMPACT_ATOMS: atom_id res chain seq x y z
N MET A 1 41.15 -8.15 50.72
CA MET A 1 41.77 -7.03 51.46
C MET A 1 40.78 -6.57 52.52
N VAL A 2 41.26 -5.96 53.60
CA VAL A 2 40.47 -5.44 54.74
C VAL A 2 39.26 -4.60 54.25
N GLY A 3 38.06 -4.65 54.84
CA GLY A 3 37.58 -5.36 56.04
C GLY A 3 36.72 -4.44 56.93
N TYR A 4 36.08 -4.98 57.97
CA TYR A 4 35.43 -4.24 59.08
C TYR A 4 34.21 -3.36 58.70
N GLU A 5 33.24 -3.05 59.57
CA GLU A 5 32.84 -3.67 60.86
C GLU A 5 31.33 -3.46 61.12
N GLU A 6 30.88 -4.07 62.22
CA GLU A 6 29.88 -3.64 63.22
C GLU A 6 29.28 -2.20 63.20
N GLN A 7 28.19 -1.86 63.92
CA GLN A 7 27.65 -2.49 65.13
C GLN A 7 26.14 -2.25 65.35
N HIS A 8 25.54 -3.18 66.10
CA HIS A 8 24.35 -3.10 66.97
C HIS A 8 23.59 -1.76 67.13
N GLY A 9 22.27 -1.82 66.94
CA GLY A 9 21.29 -0.87 67.47
C GLY A 9 19.94 -1.57 67.66
N GLY A 10 19.68 -2.10 68.86
CA GLY A 10 18.55 -3.01 69.11
C GLY A 10 17.35 -2.34 69.77
N GLU A 11 16.16 -2.55 69.21
CA GLU A 11 14.89 -2.18 69.85
C GLU A 11 13.87 -3.32 69.70
N LYS A 12 13.18 -3.67 70.80
CA LYS A 12 12.22 -4.79 70.83
C LYS A 12 10.87 -4.39 70.25
N ILE A 13 10.80 -4.23 68.94
CA ILE A 13 9.53 -4.15 68.21
C ILE A 13 8.74 -5.42 68.49
N SER A 14 7.47 -5.27 68.85
CA SER A 14 6.56 -6.39 69.10
C SER A 14 6.24 -7.13 67.80
N LEU A 15 7.11 -8.07 67.43
CA LEU A 15 6.87 -8.97 66.30
C LEU A 15 5.70 -9.89 66.67
N ALA A 16 4.50 -9.54 66.21
CA ALA A 16 3.38 -10.46 66.17
C ALA A 16 3.86 -11.77 65.53
N GLN A 17 3.51 -12.93 66.11
CA GLN A 17 3.89 -14.21 65.53
C GLN A 17 3.42 -14.23 64.08
N PRO A 18 4.35 -14.27 63.09
CA PRO A 18 3.95 -14.27 61.70
C PRO A 18 3.18 -15.57 61.46
N ASP A 19 2.00 -15.43 60.86
CA ASP A 19 1.11 -16.55 60.52
C ASP A 19 1.95 -17.68 59.88
N PRO A 20 1.89 -18.92 60.39
CA PRO A 20 2.66 -20.03 59.82
C PRO A 20 2.38 -20.24 58.33
N VAL A 21 1.19 -19.87 57.84
CA VAL A 21 0.87 -19.85 56.39
C VAL A 21 1.73 -18.82 55.66
N VAL A 22 1.93 -17.63 56.22
CA VAL A 22 2.79 -16.58 55.65
C VAL A 22 4.27 -16.97 55.69
N LEU A 23 4.73 -17.68 56.73
CA LEU A 23 6.09 -18.23 56.77
C LEU A 23 6.32 -19.28 55.69
N GLU A 24 5.41 -20.26 55.53
CA GLU A 24 5.53 -21.27 54.48
C GLU A 24 5.36 -20.66 53.07
N LEU A 25 4.49 -19.66 52.88
CA LEU A 25 4.42 -18.92 51.62
C LEU A 25 5.74 -18.21 51.29
N ASN A 26 6.42 -17.59 52.26
CA ASN A 26 7.74 -16.98 52.05
C ASN A 26 8.81 -18.04 51.74
N ARG A 27 8.78 -19.19 52.42
CA ARG A 27 9.68 -20.33 52.17
C ARG A 27 9.48 -20.90 50.77
N LEU A 28 8.24 -21.12 50.34
CA LEU A 28 7.89 -21.59 49.01
C LEU A 28 8.23 -20.56 47.92
N GLN A 29 8.00 -19.26 48.17
CA GLN A 29 8.38 -18.19 47.25
C GLN A 29 9.90 -18.12 47.06
N ASN A 30 10.68 -18.28 48.14
CA ASN A 30 12.14 -18.29 48.06
C ASN A 30 12.69 -19.58 47.43
N LEU A 31 12.05 -20.72 47.67
CA LEU A 31 12.35 -21.98 46.96
C LEU A 31 12.04 -21.86 45.46
N GLY A 32 10.94 -21.18 45.09
CA GLY A 32 10.60 -20.82 43.72
C GLY A 32 11.70 -19.99 43.06
N LYS A 33 12.04 -18.83 43.64
CA LYS A 33 13.13 -17.96 43.17
C LYS A 33 14.48 -18.69 43.02
N GLU A 34 14.77 -19.65 43.91
CA GLU A 34 16.00 -20.45 43.83
C GLU A 34 15.93 -21.51 42.73
N LYS A 35 14.76 -22.10 42.48
CA LYS A 35 14.53 -22.98 41.32
C LYS A 35 14.55 -22.21 39.99
N ASP A 36 14.06 -20.97 39.96
CA ASP A 36 14.15 -20.09 38.80
C ASP A 36 15.62 -19.77 38.45
N LYS A 37 16.48 -19.50 39.45
CA LYS A 37 17.93 -19.36 39.24
C LYS A 37 18.58 -20.63 38.71
N GLN A 38 18.28 -21.79 39.31
CA GLN A 38 18.85 -23.08 38.89
C GLN A 38 18.42 -23.44 37.45
N LEU A 39 17.17 -23.14 37.10
CA LEU A 39 16.64 -23.25 35.74
C LEU A 39 17.33 -22.26 34.78
N GLY A 40 17.61 -21.03 35.21
CA GLY A 40 18.39 -20.05 34.45
C GLY A 40 19.81 -20.54 34.13
N ILE A 41 20.54 -21.03 35.15
CA ILE A 41 21.90 -21.60 34.99
C ILE A 41 21.86 -22.79 34.03
N SER A 42 20.90 -23.71 34.19
CA SER A 42 20.74 -24.86 33.29
C SER A 42 20.38 -24.44 31.86
N GLN A 43 19.61 -23.36 31.67
CA GLN A 43 19.34 -22.80 30.34
C GLN A 43 20.59 -22.15 29.72
N GLU A 44 21.48 -21.55 30.50
CA GLU A 44 22.75 -21.01 30.03
C GLU A 44 23.73 -22.11 29.66
N GLU A 45 23.82 -23.17 30.46
CA GLU A 45 24.57 -24.39 30.13
C GLU A 45 24.04 -25.05 28.84
N ILE A 46 22.73 -25.18 28.67
CA ILE A 46 22.13 -25.70 27.42
C ILE A 46 22.46 -24.79 26.22
N LYS A 47 22.54 -23.46 26.39
CA LYS A 47 22.95 -22.53 25.32
C LYS A 47 24.44 -22.70 24.96
N THR A 48 25.33 -22.79 25.94
CA THR A 48 26.77 -22.98 25.67
C THR A 48 27.06 -24.35 25.09
N LEU A 49 26.44 -25.42 25.60
CA LEU A 49 26.55 -26.76 25.03
C LEU A 49 26.12 -26.79 23.56
N LYS A 50 24.96 -26.22 23.20
CA LYS A 50 24.50 -26.11 21.80
C LYS A 50 25.44 -25.31 20.91
N ALA A 51 26.08 -24.26 21.44
CA ALA A 51 27.11 -23.53 20.71
C ALA A 51 28.37 -24.39 20.46
N THR A 52 28.78 -25.23 21.43
CA THR A 52 29.89 -26.19 21.21
C THR A 52 29.52 -27.35 20.29
N GLU A 53 28.24 -27.76 20.27
CA GLU A 53 27.70 -28.78 19.38
C GLU A 53 27.76 -28.32 17.92
N ALA A 54 27.24 -27.13 17.62
CA ALA A 54 27.33 -26.52 16.29
C ALA A 54 28.78 -26.34 15.78
N LEU A 55 29.74 -26.09 16.67
CA LEU A 55 31.18 -26.04 16.33
C LEU A 55 31.75 -27.44 16.04
N LYS A 56 31.31 -28.49 16.74
CA LYS A 56 31.68 -29.89 16.45
C LYS A 56 31.08 -30.34 15.13
N ASP A 57 29.82 -30.06 14.86
CA ASP A 57 29.14 -30.40 13.60
C ASP A 57 29.87 -29.76 12.41
N LYS A 58 30.26 -28.49 12.54
CA LYS A 58 31.08 -27.82 11.52
C LYS A 58 32.43 -28.52 11.30
N ALA A 59 33.13 -28.90 12.37
CA ALA A 59 34.41 -29.61 12.27
C ALA A 59 34.25 -31.02 11.67
N ILE A 60 33.17 -31.73 11.99
CA ILE A 60 32.81 -33.03 11.40
C ILE A 60 32.55 -32.88 9.90
N GLU A 61 31.88 -31.81 9.47
CA GLU A 61 31.61 -31.56 8.06
C GLU A 61 32.85 -31.09 7.29
N GLU A 62 33.73 -30.28 7.89
CA GLU A 62 35.05 -29.96 7.32
C GLU A 62 35.89 -31.25 7.13
N LEU A 63 35.92 -32.14 8.13
CA LEU A 63 36.60 -33.44 8.03
C LEU A 63 35.95 -34.39 7.00
N ARG A 64 34.61 -34.40 6.88
CA ARG A 64 33.90 -35.15 5.83
C ARG A 64 34.34 -34.69 4.44
N ASN A 65 34.39 -33.38 4.24
CA ASN A 65 34.77 -32.80 2.96
C ASN A 65 36.24 -33.08 2.60
N ASP A 66 37.16 -33.09 3.56
CA ASP A 66 38.54 -33.50 3.32
C ASP A 66 38.70 -35.02 3.13
N GLY A 67 37.89 -35.84 3.82
CA GLY A 67 37.79 -37.28 3.57
C GLY A 67 37.37 -37.59 2.13
N ASN A 68 36.31 -36.94 1.64
CA ASN A 68 35.85 -37.08 0.24
C ASN A 68 36.95 -36.69 -0.76
N LYS A 69 37.68 -35.58 -0.51
CA LYS A 69 38.82 -35.14 -1.34
C LYS A 69 40.01 -36.11 -1.32
N LEU A 70 40.13 -36.96 -0.30
CA LEU A 70 41.15 -38.01 -0.23
C LEU A 70 40.70 -39.29 -0.93
N ASP A 71 39.43 -39.67 -0.80
CA ASP A 71 38.82 -40.77 -1.57
C ASP A 71 38.89 -40.52 -3.09
N ASP A 72 38.52 -39.32 -3.53
CA ASP A 72 38.64 -38.91 -4.94
C ASP A 72 40.09 -39.05 -5.48
N LYS A 73 41.09 -38.71 -4.66
CA LYS A 73 42.51 -38.85 -5.03
C LYS A 73 42.96 -40.32 -5.03
N LEU A 74 42.52 -41.10 -4.06
CA LEU A 74 42.79 -42.54 -3.98
C LEU A 74 42.24 -43.24 -5.22
N ARG A 75 40.96 -43.01 -5.53
CA ARG A 75 40.26 -43.56 -6.69
C ARG A 75 40.95 -43.19 -8.01
N VAL A 76 41.46 -41.96 -8.16
CA VAL A 76 42.27 -41.56 -9.34
C VAL A 76 43.63 -42.29 -9.38
N ALA A 77 44.30 -42.48 -8.24
CA ALA A 77 45.56 -43.20 -8.17
C ALA A 77 45.41 -44.70 -8.44
N GLU A 78 44.32 -45.31 -7.98
CA GLU A 78 43.94 -46.70 -8.24
C GLU A 78 43.69 -46.94 -9.72
N ASN A 79 42.83 -46.13 -10.36
CA ASN A 79 42.59 -46.18 -11.81
C ASN A 79 43.90 -46.05 -12.62
N LEU A 80 44.83 -45.18 -12.19
CA LEU A 80 46.15 -45.04 -12.82
C LEU A 80 47.05 -46.27 -12.60
N HIS A 81 46.94 -46.95 -11.46
CA HIS A 81 47.68 -48.18 -11.19
C HIS A 81 47.11 -49.37 -11.99
N GLU A 82 45.79 -49.50 -12.08
CA GLU A 82 45.13 -50.49 -12.94
C GLU A 82 45.51 -50.32 -14.41
N HIS A 83 45.48 -49.08 -14.92
CA HIS A 83 45.89 -48.77 -16.29
C HIS A 83 47.34 -49.21 -16.57
N LYS A 84 48.27 -48.91 -15.66
CA LYS A 84 49.67 -49.36 -15.75
C LYS A 84 49.80 -50.89 -15.67
N ASN A 85 48.99 -51.56 -14.85
CA ASN A 85 48.98 -53.03 -14.78
C ASN A 85 48.44 -53.68 -16.06
N LEU A 86 47.52 -53.03 -16.79
CA LEU A 86 47.08 -53.45 -18.12
C LEU A 86 48.18 -53.21 -19.17
N GLU A 87 48.86 -52.07 -19.13
CA GLU A 87 50.00 -51.76 -19.99
C GLU A 87 51.16 -52.77 -19.80
N ILE A 88 51.51 -53.10 -18.55
CA ILE A 88 52.51 -54.12 -18.22
C ILE A 88 52.11 -55.49 -18.78
N LYS A 89 50.84 -55.90 -18.67
CA LYS A 89 50.35 -57.16 -19.27
C LYS A 89 50.48 -57.16 -20.79
N LYS A 90 50.16 -56.04 -21.46
CA LYS A 90 50.32 -55.86 -22.91
C LYS A 90 51.79 -55.97 -23.33
N LEU A 91 52.69 -55.25 -22.66
CA LEU A 91 54.13 -55.28 -22.91
C LEU A 91 54.75 -56.67 -22.65
N LEU A 92 54.23 -57.43 -21.66
CA LEU A 92 54.65 -58.80 -21.41
C LEU A 92 54.23 -59.76 -22.54
N GLU A 93 53.05 -59.59 -23.13
CA GLU A 93 52.61 -60.40 -24.27
C GLU A 93 53.38 -60.04 -25.55
N GLU A 94 53.55 -58.75 -25.83
CA GLU A 94 54.39 -58.24 -26.92
C GLU A 94 55.83 -58.77 -26.81
N LYS A 95 56.38 -58.84 -25.60
CA LYS A 95 57.69 -59.45 -25.33
C LYS A 95 57.70 -60.96 -25.64
N LYS A 96 56.65 -61.72 -25.32
CA LYS A 96 56.58 -63.16 -25.69
C LYS A 96 56.55 -63.33 -27.21
N VAL A 97 55.73 -62.53 -27.91
CA VAL A 97 55.63 -62.55 -29.38
C VAL A 97 56.97 -62.18 -30.02
N ALA A 98 57.65 -61.14 -29.51
CA ALA A 98 58.98 -60.75 -29.98
C ALA A 98 60.05 -61.82 -29.72
N LEU A 99 60.00 -62.53 -28.59
CA LEU A 99 60.90 -63.67 -28.30
C LEU A 99 60.61 -64.86 -29.21
N ALA A 100 59.34 -65.18 -29.47
CA ALA A 100 58.96 -66.24 -30.42
C ALA A 100 59.40 -65.90 -31.85
N ALA A 101 59.25 -64.64 -32.27
CA ALA A 101 59.75 -64.14 -33.55
C ALA A 101 61.29 -64.21 -33.63
N LEU A 102 62.00 -63.89 -32.54
CA LEU A 102 63.47 -64.05 -32.46
C LEU A 102 63.90 -65.51 -32.62
N TYR A 103 63.26 -66.45 -31.92
CA TYR A 103 63.57 -67.88 -32.10
C TYR A 103 63.22 -68.39 -33.50
N ALA A 104 62.13 -67.91 -34.11
CA ALA A 104 61.78 -68.24 -35.49
C ALA A 104 62.80 -67.67 -36.49
N ALA A 105 63.26 -66.42 -36.29
CA ALA A 105 64.30 -65.78 -37.09
C ALA A 105 65.65 -66.51 -36.97
N GLU A 106 66.04 -66.90 -35.75
CA GLU A 106 67.25 -67.68 -35.47
C GLU A 106 67.16 -69.09 -36.11
N ALA A 107 65.99 -69.72 -36.08
CA ALA A 107 65.73 -71.01 -36.74
C ALA A 107 65.65 -70.91 -38.28
N THR A 108 65.28 -69.77 -38.85
CA THR A 108 65.47 -69.51 -40.29
C THR A 108 66.93 -69.28 -40.62
N LEU A 109 67.68 -68.50 -39.83
CA LEU A 109 69.12 -68.29 -40.04
C LEU A 109 69.90 -69.60 -39.97
N ARG A 110 69.65 -70.46 -38.97
CA ARG A 110 70.25 -71.81 -38.91
C ARG A 110 69.97 -72.65 -40.15
N ARG A 111 68.75 -72.60 -40.70
CA ARG A 111 68.41 -73.30 -41.95
C ARG A 111 69.09 -72.68 -43.17
N VAL A 112 69.14 -71.36 -43.28
CA VAL A 112 69.86 -70.69 -44.38
C VAL A 112 71.34 -71.04 -44.35
N TYR A 113 72.02 -70.92 -43.20
CA TYR A 113 73.43 -71.30 -43.06
C TYR A 113 73.71 -72.79 -43.30
N ALA A 114 72.75 -73.68 -43.02
CA ALA A 114 72.87 -75.10 -43.35
C ALA A 114 72.73 -75.35 -44.86
N ASN A 115 71.78 -74.68 -45.52
CA ASN A 115 71.54 -74.79 -46.95
C ASN A 115 72.61 -74.05 -47.79
N GLN A 116 73.31 -73.06 -47.24
CA GLN A 116 74.39 -72.29 -47.88
C GLN A 116 75.70 -73.10 -48.11
N LYS A 117 75.57 -74.42 -48.21
CA LYS A 117 76.62 -75.40 -48.52
C LYS A 117 76.53 -75.90 -49.96
N ASP A 118 75.33 -75.88 -50.55
CA ASP A 118 75.05 -76.28 -51.92
C ASP A 118 74.45 -75.06 -52.65
N ASP A 119 75.06 -74.65 -53.77
CA ASP A 119 74.71 -73.41 -54.48
C ASP A 119 73.43 -73.57 -55.31
N ASP A 120 72.28 -73.30 -54.69
CA ASP A 120 71.00 -73.06 -55.37
C ASP A 120 70.41 -71.71 -54.92
N SER A 121 70.56 -70.68 -55.78
CA SER A 121 69.99 -69.35 -55.51
C SER A 121 68.47 -69.40 -55.57
N LEU A 122 67.80 -69.35 -54.41
CA LEU A 122 66.34 -69.39 -54.28
C LEU A 122 65.65 -68.47 -55.30
N PRO A 123 64.67 -68.96 -56.09
CA PRO A 123 63.99 -68.14 -57.10
C PRO A 123 63.37 -66.89 -56.48
N LEU A 124 63.88 -65.72 -56.86
CA LEU A 124 63.53 -64.43 -56.26
C LEU A 124 62.01 -64.15 -56.27
N ALA A 125 61.30 -64.66 -57.29
CA ALA A 125 59.85 -64.63 -57.41
C ALA A 125 59.11 -65.24 -56.20
N SER A 126 59.67 -66.26 -55.55
CA SER A 126 59.08 -66.89 -54.36
C SER A 126 59.16 -66.03 -53.09
N VAL A 127 60.03 -65.02 -53.08
CA VAL A 127 60.13 -64.01 -52.00
C VAL A 127 59.33 -62.75 -52.37
N ILE A 128 59.31 -62.38 -53.65
CA ILE A 128 58.57 -61.22 -54.15
C ILE A 128 57.04 -61.44 -54.11
N GLY A 129 56.55 -62.60 -54.53
CA GLY A 129 55.10 -62.87 -54.66
C GLY A 129 54.26 -62.58 -53.40
N PRO A 130 54.67 -63.03 -52.20
CA PRO A 130 54.00 -62.68 -50.94
C PRO A 130 53.96 -61.18 -50.66
N LEU A 131 55.07 -60.47 -50.91
CA LEU A 131 55.17 -59.01 -50.71
C LEU A 131 54.29 -58.25 -51.71
N GLU A 132 54.16 -58.71 -52.96
CA GLU A 132 53.23 -58.12 -53.93
C GLU A 132 51.76 -58.32 -53.53
N ALA A 133 51.43 -59.47 -52.92
CA ALA A 133 50.10 -59.73 -52.38
C ALA A 133 49.79 -58.84 -51.17
N GLU A 134 50.75 -58.66 -50.28
CA GLU A 134 50.64 -57.78 -49.10
C GLU A 134 50.53 -56.29 -49.53
N ILE A 135 51.29 -55.86 -50.53
CA ILE A 135 51.17 -54.52 -51.15
C ILE A 135 49.78 -54.33 -51.80
N LYS A 136 49.19 -55.37 -52.41
CA LYS A 136 47.80 -55.32 -52.91
C LYS A 136 46.79 -55.21 -51.76
N LEU A 137 46.99 -55.94 -50.66
CA LEU A 137 46.13 -55.88 -49.48
C LEU A 137 46.14 -54.47 -48.86
N TYR A 138 47.31 -53.88 -48.61
CA TYR A 138 47.40 -52.51 -48.10
C TYR A 138 46.81 -51.46 -49.06
N LYS A 139 46.93 -51.64 -50.39
CA LYS A 139 46.24 -50.76 -51.37
C LYS A 139 44.72 -50.83 -51.24
N ASN A 140 44.16 -52.02 -51.04
CA ASN A 140 42.73 -52.21 -50.84
C ASN A 140 42.26 -51.64 -49.49
N GLU A 141 43.05 -51.82 -48.43
CA GLU A 141 42.79 -51.24 -47.11
C GLU A 141 42.81 -49.70 -47.15
N ILE A 142 43.80 -49.09 -47.82
CA ILE A 142 43.87 -47.64 -48.04
C ILE A 142 42.62 -47.15 -48.79
N ALA A 143 42.13 -47.88 -49.80
CA ALA A 143 40.91 -47.53 -50.52
C ALA A 143 39.67 -47.57 -49.60
N ALA A 144 39.52 -48.62 -48.79
CA ALA A 144 38.44 -48.75 -47.80
C ALA A 144 38.50 -47.65 -46.73
N LEU A 145 39.70 -47.30 -46.23
CA LEU A 145 39.90 -46.21 -45.28
C LEU A 145 39.57 -44.83 -45.88
N LEU A 146 39.86 -44.62 -47.17
CA LEU A 146 39.47 -43.40 -47.89
C LEU A 146 37.94 -43.30 -48.08
N GLU A 147 37.26 -44.41 -48.38
CA GLU A 147 35.80 -44.44 -48.42
C GLU A 147 35.19 -44.21 -47.04
N ASN A 148 35.69 -44.86 -45.99
CA ASN A 148 35.27 -44.63 -44.61
C ASN A 148 35.46 -43.17 -44.17
N LYS A 149 36.59 -42.53 -44.53
CA LYS A 149 36.82 -41.09 -44.33
C LYS A 149 35.77 -40.23 -45.06
N LYS A 150 35.40 -40.60 -46.29
CA LYS A 150 34.36 -39.92 -47.06
C LYS A 150 32.95 -40.18 -46.51
N ALA A 151 32.69 -41.33 -45.89
CA ALA A 151 31.44 -41.63 -45.19
C ALA A 151 31.34 -40.81 -43.89
N LEU A 152 32.40 -40.76 -43.08
CA LEU A 152 32.50 -39.92 -41.89
C LEU A 152 32.22 -38.45 -42.22
N GLN A 153 32.82 -37.90 -43.28
CA GLN A 153 32.59 -36.51 -43.70
C GLN A 153 31.13 -36.23 -44.09
N ARG A 154 30.42 -37.19 -44.70
CA ARG A 154 28.97 -37.06 -44.97
C ARG A 154 28.16 -37.06 -43.66
N LEU A 155 28.50 -37.97 -42.74
CA LEU A 155 27.84 -38.08 -41.44
C LEU A 155 28.04 -36.81 -40.59
N THR A 156 29.25 -36.24 -40.57
CA THR A 156 29.54 -34.97 -39.89
C THR A 156 28.67 -33.84 -40.46
N LYS A 157 28.64 -33.65 -41.79
CA LYS A 157 27.78 -32.64 -42.43
C LYS A 157 26.29 -32.84 -42.15
N SER A 158 25.84 -34.10 -42.11
CA SER A 158 24.45 -34.41 -41.76
C SER A 158 24.12 -34.09 -40.30
N LYS A 159 25.08 -34.25 -39.37
CA LYS A 159 24.92 -33.86 -37.96
C LYS A 159 24.98 -32.35 -37.78
N GLU A 160 25.88 -31.66 -38.47
CA GLU A 160 25.96 -30.19 -38.50
C GLU A 160 24.64 -29.57 -38.99
N ALA A 161 24.09 -30.07 -40.10
CA ALA A 161 22.78 -29.63 -40.60
C ALA A 161 21.64 -29.88 -39.62
N ALA A 162 21.60 -31.04 -38.97
CA ALA A 162 20.59 -31.37 -37.96
C ALA A 162 20.70 -30.49 -36.70
N LEU A 163 21.92 -30.12 -36.28
CA LEU A 163 22.15 -29.20 -35.17
C LEU A 163 21.70 -27.77 -35.50
N VAL A 164 21.97 -27.27 -36.70
CA VAL A 164 21.50 -25.95 -37.15
C VAL A 164 19.97 -25.90 -37.22
N GLU A 165 19.31 -26.97 -37.67
CA GLU A 165 17.86 -27.05 -37.70
C GLU A 165 17.25 -27.14 -36.29
N ALA A 166 17.85 -27.92 -35.38
CA ALA A 166 17.44 -27.94 -33.97
C ALA A 166 17.60 -26.56 -33.31
N GLU A 167 18.70 -25.85 -33.59
CA GLU A 167 18.95 -24.49 -33.09
C GLU A 167 17.91 -23.49 -33.64
N ARG A 168 17.51 -23.61 -34.91
CA ARG A 168 16.43 -22.83 -35.52
C ARG A 168 15.08 -23.07 -34.81
N ILE A 169 14.76 -24.33 -34.52
CA ILE A 169 13.54 -24.71 -33.78
C ILE A 169 13.58 -24.15 -32.35
N MET A 170 14.72 -24.24 -31.66
CA MET A 170 14.91 -23.69 -30.30
C MET A 170 14.75 -22.17 -30.27
N ARG A 171 15.35 -21.42 -31.21
CA ARG A 171 15.15 -19.95 -31.31
C ARG A 171 13.68 -19.61 -31.48
N SER A 172 12.99 -20.28 -32.39
CA SER A 172 11.56 -20.06 -32.65
C SER A 172 10.66 -20.44 -31.46
N ALA A 173 11.07 -21.43 -30.65
CA ALA A 173 10.37 -21.78 -29.40
C ALA A 173 10.59 -20.72 -28.31
N LEU A 174 11.81 -20.18 -28.18
CA LEU A 174 12.14 -19.10 -27.25
C LEU A 174 11.38 -17.81 -27.59
N GLU A 175 11.33 -17.43 -28.87
CA GLU A 175 10.55 -16.28 -29.34
C GLU A 175 9.06 -16.40 -28.99
N ARG A 176 8.45 -17.58 -29.22
CA ARG A 176 7.07 -17.85 -28.78
C ARG A 176 6.91 -17.78 -27.25
N ALA A 177 7.88 -18.23 -26.47
CA ALA A 177 7.83 -18.17 -25.02
C ALA A 177 7.83 -16.71 -24.51
N LEU A 178 8.69 -15.85 -25.05
CA LEU A 178 8.71 -14.41 -24.73
C LEU A 178 7.40 -13.71 -25.09
N ILE A 179 6.78 -14.05 -26.22
CA ILE A 179 5.47 -13.51 -26.61
C ILE A 179 4.38 -13.94 -25.60
N VAL A 180 4.42 -15.19 -25.12
CA VAL A 180 3.48 -15.67 -24.09
C VAL A 180 3.70 -14.97 -22.74
N GLU A 181 4.96 -14.73 -22.34
CA GLU A 181 5.30 -13.98 -21.12
C GLU A 181 4.79 -12.53 -21.18
N GLU A 182 5.02 -11.82 -22.30
CA GLU A 182 4.50 -10.47 -22.52
C GLU A 182 2.96 -10.42 -22.47
N VAL A 183 2.27 -11.36 -23.12
CA VAL A 183 0.80 -11.46 -23.06
C VAL A 183 0.31 -11.81 -21.65
N GLN A 184 1.05 -12.59 -20.87
CA GLN A 184 0.72 -12.86 -19.46
C GLN A 184 0.88 -11.60 -18.59
N ASN A 185 1.93 -10.82 -18.79
CA ASN A 185 2.14 -9.54 -18.10
C ASN A 185 1.00 -8.55 -18.41
N GLN A 186 0.67 -8.38 -19.70
CA GLN A 186 -0.47 -7.56 -20.12
C GLN A 186 -1.81 -8.06 -19.53
N ASN A 187 -2.00 -9.37 -19.41
CA ASN A 187 -3.20 -9.95 -18.80
C ASN A 187 -3.29 -9.69 -17.28
N ILE A 188 -2.16 -9.62 -16.58
CA ILE A 188 -2.08 -9.26 -15.15
C ILE A 188 -2.42 -7.77 -14.97
N ASP A 189 -1.85 -6.88 -15.80
CA ASP A 189 -2.15 -5.44 -15.75
C ASP A 189 -3.63 -5.15 -16.10
N LEU A 190 -4.21 -5.84 -17.08
CA LEU A 190 -5.63 -5.72 -17.40
C LEU A 190 -6.54 -6.20 -16.26
N LYS A 191 -6.20 -7.31 -15.58
CA LYS A 191 -6.92 -7.74 -14.37
C LYS A 191 -6.87 -6.68 -13.28
N ARG A 192 -5.71 -6.08 -13.05
CA ARG A 192 -5.53 -5.01 -12.07
C ARG A 192 -6.31 -3.75 -12.41
N GLN A 193 -6.43 -3.39 -13.70
CA GLN A 193 -7.30 -2.31 -14.15
C GLN A 193 -8.78 -2.63 -13.91
N ILE A 194 -9.21 -3.87 -14.18
CA ILE A 194 -10.59 -4.32 -13.89
C ILE A 194 -10.89 -4.25 -12.39
N GLU A 195 -9.97 -4.67 -11.52
CA GLU A 195 -10.10 -4.55 -10.05
C GLU A 195 -10.23 -3.08 -9.59
N ILE A 196 -9.41 -2.18 -10.16
CA ILE A 196 -9.50 -0.74 -9.88
C ILE A 196 -10.86 -0.19 -10.30
N CYS A 197 -11.29 -0.42 -11.54
CA CYS A 197 -12.59 0.05 -12.02
C CYS A 197 -13.78 -0.57 -11.26
N GLN A 198 -13.63 -1.77 -10.68
CA GLN A 198 -14.64 -2.35 -9.80
C GLN A 198 -14.75 -1.62 -8.45
N GLU A 199 -13.65 -1.27 -7.78
CA GLU A 199 -13.72 -0.47 -6.55
C GLU A 199 -14.09 1.00 -6.83
N GLU A 200 -13.68 1.59 -7.95
CA GLU A 200 -14.14 2.91 -8.39
C GLU A 200 -15.67 2.94 -8.54
N ASN A 201 -16.25 1.97 -9.25
CA ASN A 201 -17.71 1.81 -9.32
C ASN A 201 -18.34 1.58 -7.94
N ARG A 202 -17.72 0.77 -7.08
CA ARG A 202 -18.17 0.53 -5.70
C ARG A 202 -18.12 1.80 -4.84
N ILE A 203 -17.21 2.73 -5.09
CA ILE A 203 -17.13 4.05 -4.45
C ILE A 203 -18.21 4.98 -5.01
N LEU A 204 -18.34 5.05 -6.34
CA LEU A 204 -19.37 5.85 -7.02
C LEU A 204 -20.79 5.44 -6.58
N GLU A 205 -21.06 4.14 -6.42
CA GLU A 205 -22.32 3.63 -5.87
C GLU A 205 -22.58 4.15 -4.44
N LYS A 206 -21.59 4.10 -3.54
CA LYS A 206 -21.72 4.61 -2.15
C LYS A 206 -22.06 6.11 -2.18
N THR A 207 -21.32 6.89 -2.96
CA THR A 207 -21.55 8.34 -3.11
C THR A 207 -22.90 8.65 -3.75
N ASN A 208 -23.35 7.88 -4.74
CA ASN A 208 -24.65 8.08 -5.37
C ASN A 208 -25.80 7.75 -4.40
N ARG A 209 -25.71 6.64 -3.65
CA ARG A 209 -26.68 6.29 -2.59
C ARG A 209 -26.75 7.37 -1.50
N GLN A 210 -25.62 7.95 -1.10
CA GLN A 210 -25.61 9.09 -0.19
C GLN A 210 -26.38 10.29 -0.78
N LYS A 211 -26.06 10.71 -2.02
CA LYS A 211 -26.74 11.83 -2.70
C LYS A 211 -28.24 11.61 -2.85
N VAL A 212 -28.66 10.38 -3.18
CA VAL A 212 -30.08 10.01 -3.20
C VAL A 212 -30.71 10.21 -1.82
N SER A 213 -30.06 9.74 -0.74
CA SER A 213 -30.56 9.96 0.64
C SER A 213 -30.53 11.42 1.12
N GLU A 214 -29.82 12.31 0.42
CA GLU A 214 -29.83 13.76 0.67
C GLU A 214 -30.97 14.42 -0.13
N VAL A 215 -31.21 13.99 -1.37
CA VAL A 215 -32.38 14.41 -2.18
C VAL A 215 -33.69 13.93 -1.56
N GLU A 216 -33.75 12.73 -0.99
CA GLU A 216 -34.93 12.21 -0.26
C GLU A 216 -35.28 13.11 0.95
N LYS A 217 -34.28 13.51 1.75
CA LYS A 217 -34.47 14.44 2.87
C LYS A 217 -34.93 15.83 2.42
N LEU A 218 -34.36 16.35 1.34
CA LEU A 218 -34.80 17.62 0.75
C LEU A 218 -36.23 17.53 0.18
N SER A 219 -36.61 16.37 -0.36
CA SER A 219 -37.99 16.13 -0.83
C SER A 219 -38.98 16.07 0.35
N GLN A 220 -38.57 15.48 1.47
CA GLN A 220 -39.35 15.48 2.71
C GLN A 220 -39.53 16.90 3.27
N THR A 221 -38.48 17.71 3.35
CA THR A 221 -38.62 19.10 3.84
C THR A 221 -39.38 20.01 2.87
N ILE A 222 -39.37 19.72 1.56
CA ILE A 222 -40.27 20.37 0.60
C ILE A 222 -41.74 20.01 0.92
N GLN A 223 -42.06 18.73 1.12
CA GLN A 223 -43.42 18.31 1.47
C GLN A 223 -43.90 18.94 2.80
N GLU A 224 -43.05 18.96 3.84
CA GLU A 224 -43.36 19.63 5.11
C GLU A 224 -43.66 21.13 4.91
N LEU A 225 -42.92 21.81 4.04
CA LEU A 225 -43.15 23.22 3.70
C LEU A 225 -44.43 23.41 2.87
N GLU A 226 -44.76 22.50 1.95
CA GLU A 226 -46.01 22.51 1.20
C GLU A 226 -47.23 22.33 2.13
N GLU A 227 -47.18 21.41 3.09
CA GLU A 227 -48.22 21.21 4.11
C GLU A 227 -48.38 22.47 4.99
N VAL A 228 -47.28 23.11 5.40
CA VAL A 228 -47.30 24.39 6.14
C VAL A 228 -47.87 25.53 5.29
N ILE A 229 -47.57 25.60 3.99
CA ILE A 229 -48.13 26.59 3.06
C ILE A 229 -49.64 26.36 2.88
N LEU A 230 -50.11 25.11 2.77
CA LEU A 230 -51.53 24.77 2.69
C LEU A 230 -52.29 25.15 3.97
N ALA A 231 -51.72 24.86 5.15
CA ALA A 231 -52.29 25.25 6.45
C ALA A 231 -52.32 26.78 6.65
N SER A 232 -51.27 27.47 6.20
CA SER A 232 -51.21 28.94 6.17
C SER A 232 -52.26 29.52 5.22
N GLY A 233 -52.44 28.94 4.04
CA GLY A 233 -53.48 29.30 3.07
C GLY A 233 -54.89 29.14 3.62
N ALA A 234 -55.17 28.03 4.32
CA ALA A 234 -56.45 27.80 5.00
C ALA A 234 -56.71 28.85 6.09
N THR A 235 -55.68 29.21 6.86
CA THR A 235 -55.77 30.26 7.90
C THR A 235 -55.99 31.64 7.29
N ALA A 236 -55.31 31.96 6.19
CA ALA A 236 -55.50 33.20 5.44
C ALA A 236 -56.89 33.29 4.76
N ASN A 237 -57.49 32.16 4.38
CA ASN A 237 -58.88 32.10 3.93
C ASN A 237 -59.84 32.45 5.08
N ALA A 238 -59.71 31.80 6.24
CA ALA A 238 -60.54 32.08 7.41
C ALA A 238 -60.44 33.56 7.85
N VAL A 239 -59.25 34.16 7.83
CA VAL A 239 -59.07 35.60 8.09
C VAL A 239 -59.83 36.47 7.08
N ARG A 240 -59.82 36.13 5.79
CA ARG A 240 -60.58 36.85 4.76
C ARG A 240 -62.10 36.69 4.93
N ASP A 241 -62.57 35.53 5.36
CA ASP A 241 -64.00 35.31 5.64
C ASP A 241 -64.47 36.07 6.90
N TYR A 242 -63.67 36.11 7.97
CA TYR A 242 -63.96 36.98 9.13
C TYR A 242 -63.92 38.48 8.75
N GLN A 243 -63.01 38.91 7.88
CA GLN A 243 -62.99 40.28 7.36
C GLN A 243 -64.25 40.61 6.55
N ARG A 244 -64.79 39.66 5.77
CA ARG A 244 -66.07 39.81 5.07
C ARG A 244 -67.22 39.97 6.07
N GLN A 245 -67.35 39.07 7.05
CA GLN A 245 -68.37 39.14 8.11
C GLN A 245 -68.32 40.46 8.89
N ILE A 246 -67.12 40.95 9.23
CA ILE A 246 -66.93 42.25 9.90
C ILE A 246 -67.41 43.40 9.00
N SER A 247 -67.21 43.31 7.69
CA SER A 247 -67.64 44.32 6.72
C SER A 247 -69.16 44.34 6.57
N GLU A 248 -69.78 43.16 6.45
CA GLU A 248 -71.25 42.96 6.43
C GLU A 248 -71.90 43.52 7.70
N LEU A 249 -71.42 43.12 8.88
CA LEU A 249 -71.86 43.66 10.18
C LEU A 249 -71.65 45.18 10.30
N GLN A 250 -70.62 45.73 9.66
CA GLN A 250 -70.39 47.18 9.63
C GLN A 250 -71.37 47.90 8.69
N GLU A 251 -71.84 47.26 7.61
CA GLU A 251 -72.91 47.79 6.75
C GLU A 251 -74.28 47.70 7.43
N GLU A 252 -74.60 46.59 8.10
CA GLU A 252 -75.78 46.46 8.97
C GLU A 252 -75.77 47.51 10.09
N LYS A 253 -74.62 47.72 10.75
CA LYS A 253 -74.47 48.79 11.73
C LYS A 253 -74.77 50.17 11.13
N ARG A 254 -74.33 50.44 9.90
CA ARG A 254 -74.66 51.70 9.18
C ARG A 254 -76.13 51.78 8.78
N THR A 255 -76.83 50.70 8.43
CA THR A 255 -78.28 50.75 8.13
C THR A 255 -79.08 50.98 9.40
N LEU A 256 -78.77 50.25 10.47
CA LEU A 256 -79.36 50.43 11.80
C LEU A 256 -79.08 51.83 12.37
N GLU A 257 -77.89 52.41 12.17
CA GLU A 257 -77.60 53.81 12.57
C GLU A 257 -78.47 54.82 11.80
N ARG A 258 -78.69 54.62 10.50
CA ARG A 258 -79.60 55.45 9.69
C ARG A 258 -81.07 55.24 10.11
N GLU A 259 -81.45 54.07 10.58
CA GLU A 259 -82.80 53.78 11.07
C GLU A 259 -83.03 54.38 12.46
N LEU A 260 -82.08 54.22 13.36
CA LEU A 260 -82.07 54.86 14.67
C LEU A 260 -82.09 56.40 14.52
N ALA A 261 -81.40 56.97 13.52
CA ALA A 261 -81.51 58.38 13.18
C ALA A 261 -82.92 58.76 12.64
N ARG A 262 -83.50 57.98 11.71
CA ARG A 262 -84.88 58.18 11.22
C ARG A 262 -85.90 58.11 12.37
N ILE A 263 -85.77 57.13 13.25
CA ILE A 263 -86.63 56.92 14.43
C ILE A 263 -86.46 58.06 15.45
N LYS A 264 -85.24 58.56 15.68
CA LYS A 264 -85.02 59.77 16.49
C LYS A 264 -85.71 60.99 15.91
N VAL A 265 -85.66 61.19 14.58
CA VAL A 265 -86.34 62.31 13.92
C VAL A 265 -87.86 62.16 14.00
N SER A 266 -88.43 60.97 13.80
CA SER A 266 -89.88 60.76 13.97
C SER A 266 -90.32 60.86 15.43
N ALA A 267 -89.54 60.35 16.39
CA ALA A 267 -89.82 60.50 17.82
C ALA A 267 -89.76 61.96 18.26
N ASN A 268 -88.78 62.74 17.78
CA ASN A 268 -88.72 64.18 18.01
C ASN A 268 -89.93 64.89 17.40
N ARG A 269 -90.35 64.56 16.16
CA ARG A 269 -91.56 65.10 15.54
C ARG A 269 -92.82 64.78 16.35
N VAL A 270 -92.99 63.54 16.80
CA VAL A 270 -94.11 63.13 17.66
C VAL A 270 -94.05 63.88 19.00
N ALA A 271 -92.88 64.01 19.62
CA ALA A 271 -92.72 64.78 20.85
C ALA A 271 -93.06 66.28 20.67
N THR A 272 -92.77 66.87 19.50
CA THR A 272 -93.21 68.24 19.16
C THR A 272 -94.72 68.32 18.94
N VAL A 273 -95.33 67.36 18.25
CA VAL A 273 -96.79 67.30 18.06
C VAL A 273 -97.50 67.17 19.40
N VAL A 274 -97.11 66.19 20.23
CA VAL A 274 -97.65 66.00 21.59
C VAL A 274 -97.43 67.25 22.45
N ALA A 275 -96.28 67.92 22.37
CA ALA A 275 -96.05 69.17 23.11
C ALA A 275 -96.92 70.35 22.64
N ASN A 276 -97.41 70.34 21.40
CA ASN A 276 -98.37 71.32 20.88
C ASN A 276 -99.83 70.94 21.19
N GLU A 277 -100.13 69.63 21.28
CA GLU A 277 -101.43 69.08 21.67
C GLU A 277 -101.65 69.11 23.19
N TRP A 278 -100.59 69.29 23.99
CA TRP A 278 -100.67 69.58 25.43
C TRP A 278 -101.26 70.97 25.68
N LYS A 279 -102.58 70.97 25.87
CA LYS A 279 -103.40 72.14 26.20
C LYS A 279 -103.83 72.13 27.66
N ASP A 280 -104.25 73.29 28.15
CA ASP A 280 -104.94 73.44 29.45
C ASP A 280 -106.43 73.03 29.38
N GLU A 281 -107.11 73.04 30.53
CA GLU A 281 -108.56 72.76 30.66
C GLU A 281 -109.44 73.79 29.90
N ASN A 282 -108.84 74.82 29.30
CA ASN A 282 -109.49 75.83 28.47
C ASN A 282 -109.06 75.76 26.99
N ASP A 283 -108.51 74.62 26.56
CA ASP A 283 -108.14 74.28 25.17
C ASP A 283 -107.03 75.18 24.56
N LYS A 284 -106.22 75.85 25.40
CA LYS A 284 -105.09 76.71 24.97
C LYS A 284 -103.74 76.01 25.12
N VAL A 285 -102.83 76.29 24.19
CA VAL A 285 -101.46 75.74 24.22
C VAL A 285 -100.72 76.27 25.44
N MET A 286 -100.23 75.35 26.27
CA MET A 286 -99.76 75.68 27.63
C MET A 286 -98.39 76.39 27.58
N PRO A 287 -98.24 77.64 28.10
CA PRO A 287 -97.02 78.43 27.91
C PRO A 287 -95.76 77.76 28.47
N VAL A 288 -94.65 77.78 27.70
CA VAL A 288 -93.37 77.13 28.05
C VAL A 288 -92.85 77.53 29.43
N LYS A 289 -93.10 78.76 29.90
CA LYS A 289 -92.78 79.17 31.28
C LYS A 289 -93.60 78.40 32.32
N GLN A 290 -94.91 78.31 32.17
CA GLN A 290 -95.78 77.56 33.09
C GLN A 290 -95.46 76.06 33.03
N TRP A 291 -95.25 75.49 31.85
CA TRP A 291 -94.81 74.08 31.72
C TRP A 291 -93.46 73.80 32.39
N LEU A 292 -92.47 74.69 32.28
CA LEU A 292 -91.21 74.55 33.01
C LEU A 292 -91.38 74.73 34.53
N GLU A 293 -92.28 75.61 34.96
CA GLU A 293 -92.54 75.84 36.39
C GLU A 293 -93.34 74.66 37.00
N GLU A 294 -94.33 74.12 36.31
CA GLU A 294 -95.01 72.86 36.67
C GLU A 294 -94.05 71.67 36.66
N ARG A 295 -93.20 71.54 35.65
CA ARG A 295 -92.20 70.46 35.61
C ARG A 295 -91.15 70.62 36.72
N ARG A 296 -90.87 71.85 37.15
CA ARG A 296 -90.07 72.17 38.35
C ARG A 296 -90.84 71.90 39.64
N VAL A 297 -92.16 72.11 39.70
CA VAL A 297 -93.03 71.73 40.82
C VAL A 297 -93.08 70.21 40.91
N MET A 298 -93.40 69.47 39.86
CA MET A 298 -93.35 68.01 39.82
C MET A 298 -91.97 67.46 40.22
N GLN A 299 -90.88 68.07 39.77
CA GLN A 299 -89.53 67.68 40.21
C GLN A 299 -89.25 68.06 41.68
N ARG A 300 -89.82 69.14 42.21
CA ARG A 300 -89.77 69.49 43.64
C ARG A 300 -90.61 68.51 44.48
N THR A 301 -91.82 68.16 44.05
CA THR A 301 -92.70 67.18 44.68
C THR A 301 -92.02 65.81 44.71
N ALA A 302 -91.51 65.32 43.57
CA ALA A 302 -90.78 64.05 43.52
C ALA A 302 -89.49 64.06 44.39
N LYS A 303 -88.78 65.19 44.49
CA LYS A 303 -87.61 65.34 45.39
C LYS A 303 -88.02 65.41 46.86
N ALA A 304 -89.12 66.08 47.19
CA ALA A 304 -89.66 66.15 48.56
C ALA A 304 -90.25 64.80 48.99
N GLU A 305 -90.92 64.08 48.08
CA GLU A 305 -91.41 62.72 48.25
C GLU A 305 -90.26 61.73 48.43
N ALA A 306 -89.17 61.85 47.66
CA ALA A 306 -87.95 61.07 47.86
C ALA A 306 -87.33 61.37 49.25
N GLN A 307 -87.18 62.64 49.63
CA GLN A 307 -86.70 63.01 50.96
C GLN A 307 -87.64 62.57 52.10
N LEU A 308 -88.95 62.51 51.85
CA LEU A 308 -89.93 61.98 52.80
C LEU A 308 -89.81 60.45 52.91
N LYS A 309 -89.66 59.73 51.79
CA LYS A 309 -89.40 58.30 51.75
C LYS A 309 -88.08 57.96 52.45
N ASP A 310 -87.02 58.73 52.25
CA ASP A 310 -85.74 58.55 52.96
C ASP A 310 -85.86 58.87 54.46
N LYS A 311 -86.59 59.93 54.85
CA LYS A 311 -86.88 60.22 56.27
C LYS A 311 -87.74 59.13 56.93
N LEU A 312 -88.73 58.59 56.22
CA LEU A 312 -89.55 57.48 56.69
C LEU A 312 -88.71 56.21 56.81
N LYS A 313 -87.88 55.89 55.82
CA LYS A 313 -86.94 54.76 55.82
C LYS A 313 -85.90 54.86 56.94
N LEU A 314 -85.36 56.05 57.21
CA LEU A 314 -84.50 56.30 58.36
C LEU A 314 -85.25 56.12 59.68
N ARG A 315 -86.46 56.67 59.84
CA ARG A 315 -87.30 56.47 61.03
C ARG A 315 -87.65 54.99 61.27
N LEU A 316 -87.96 54.26 60.21
CA LEU A 316 -88.21 52.82 60.25
C LEU A 316 -86.97 52.08 60.73
N LYS A 317 -85.79 52.44 60.20
CA LYS A 317 -84.51 51.85 60.61
C LYS A 317 -84.15 52.18 62.07
N THR A 318 -84.38 53.41 62.53
CA THR A 318 -84.19 53.78 63.95
C THR A 318 -85.20 53.08 64.87
N LEU A 319 -86.42 52.82 64.42
CA LEU A 319 -87.40 51.98 65.15
C LEU A 319 -86.95 50.51 65.19
N GLU A 320 -86.45 49.95 64.09
CA GLU A 320 -85.85 48.61 64.07
C GLU A 320 -84.62 48.50 64.99
N GLU A 321 -83.77 49.53 65.02
CA GLU A 321 -82.56 49.58 65.86
C GLU A 321 -82.91 49.77 67.35
N GLY A 322 -83.96 50.55 67.67
CA GLY A 322 -84.51 50.63 69.03
C GLY A 322 -85.19 49.34 69.48
N LEU A 323 -85.94 48.68 68.61
CA LEU A 323 -86.63 47.41 68.91
C LEU A 323 -85.65 46.24 69.09
N LYS A 324 -84.47 46.28 68.43
CA LYS A 324 -83.38 45.30 68.62
C LYS A 324 -82.72 45.35 70.01
N HIS A 325 -82.99 46.38 70.82
CA HIS A 325 -82.42 46.51 72.17
C HIS A 325 -83.33 45.99 73.31
N VAL A 326 -84.43 45.31 72.99
CA VAL A 326 -85.27 44.60 73.98
C VAL A 326 -85.04 43.08 73.87
N PRO A 327 -84.47 42.40 74.89
CA PRO A 327 -84.13 40.99 74.79
C PRO A 327 -85.25 40.07 75.29
N SER A 328 -85.86 39.26 74.40
CA SER A 328 -86.46 37.95 74.76
C SER A 328 -86.89 37.07 73.57
N TYR A 329 -86.51 35.79 73.66
CA TYR A 329 -87.27 34.57 73.29
C TYR A 329 -88.02 34.45 71.95
N SER A 330 -87.40 33.66 71.05
CA SER A 330 -87.93 32.43 70.41
C SER A 330 -89.39 32.33 69.90
N ILE A 331 -89.57 31.75 68.68
CA ILE A 331 -90.22 30.42 68.50
C ILE A 331 -90.19 29.96 67.00
N ILE A 332 -89.52 28.83 66.79
CA ILE A 332 -89.86 27.65 65.95
C ILE A 332 -90.88 27.80 64.79
N THR A 333 -90.49 27.34 63.59
CA THR A 333 -91.26 26.30 62.83
C THR A 333 -90.43 25.64 61.72
N ASN A 334 -90.65 24.34 61.51
CA ASN A 334 -90.03 23.53 60.44
C ASN A 334 -91.06 23.28 59.31
N ALA A 335 -90.62 23.15 58.05
CA ALA A 335 -91.28 22.27 57.06
C ALA A 335 -90.42 21.98 55.80
N PHE A 336 -90.03 20.70 55.67
CA PHE A 336 -89.99 19.87 54.45
C PHE A 336 -89.68 20.43 53.03
N CYS A 337 -88.55 19.93 52.49
CA CYS A 337 -88.40 19.26 51.18
C CYS A 337 -88.91 19.91 49.86
N GLY A 338 -87.99 20.19 48.92
CA GLY A 338 -88.34 20.51 47.52
C GLY A 338 -87.14 20.84 46.61
N SER A 339 -86.65 19.86 45.84
CA SER A 339 -85.83 20.05 44.63
C SER A 339 -86.74 20.60 43.50
N PRO A 340 -86.32 21.45 42.52
CA PRO A 340 -85.09 21.22 41.73
C PRO A 340 -84.39 22.42 41.00
N LYS A 341 -83.31 22.07 40.28
CA LYS A 341 -82.82 22.61 38.98
C LYS A 341 -82.25 24.05 38.86
N ALA A 342 -81.11 24.07 38.16
CA ALA A 342 -80.72 24.97 37.06
C ALA A 342 -80.19 26.41 37.34
N GLU A 343 -78.91 26.57 36.97
CA GLU A 343 -78.35 27.62 36.10
C GLU A 343 -78.26 29.11 36.51
N LYS A 344 -77.00 29.59 36.46
CA LYS A 344 -76.56 30.96 36.08
C LYS A 344 -76.86 32.10 37.10
N PRO A 345 -76.30 33.32 36.93
CA PRO A 345 -75.18 33.73 36.08
C PRO A 345 -74.00 34.36 36.87
N ASN A 346 -72.89 34.63 36.16
CA ASN A 346 -71.84 35.56 36.62
C ASN A 346 -72.39 37.00 36.69
N PHE A 347 -71.88 37.84 37.61
CA PHE A 347 -71.69 39.27 37.33
C PHE A 347 -70.45 39.84 38.05
N LEU A 348 -69.91 40.94 37.52
CA LEU A 348 -68.56 41.47 37.78
C LEU A 348 -68.53 42.71 38.70
N SER A 349 -67.30 43.09 39.09
CA SER A 349 -66.89 44.41 39.63
C SER A 349 -67.20 44.61 41.13
N PHE A 350 -66.31 45.18 41.96
CA PHE A 350 -65.77 46.55 41.82
C PHE A 350 -64.33 46.77 42.37
N LEU A 351 -63.56 47.59 41.63
CA LEU A 351 -62.62 48.66 42.06
C LEU A 351 -61.72 48.46 43.31
N THR A 352 -60.40 48.27 43.16
CA THR A 352 -59.29 49.27 43.00
C THR A 352 -58.80 50.01 44.27
N SER A 353 -57.53 49.76 44.61
CA SER A 353 -56.48 50.68 45.14
C SER A 353 -56.76 51.60 46.35
N ASN A 354 -56.00 51.39 47.44
CA ASN A 354 -54.84 52.26 47.77
C ASN A 354 -54.00 51.72 48.95
N GLY A 355 -52.68 51.96 48.93
CA GLY A 355 -51.78 51.58 50.03
C GLY A 355 -50.28 51.58 49.70
N GLY A 356 -49.62 52.74 49.75
CA GLY A 356 -48.14 52.84 49.81
C GLY A 356 -47.62 52.84 51.26
N SER A 357 -46.32 52.82 51.56
CA SER A 357 -45.12 52.86 50.69
C SER A 357 -43.83 52.49 51.50
N ARG A 358 -42.67 52.38 50.82
CA ARG A 358 -41.30 52.06 51.35
C ARG A 358 -41.13 50.57 51.73
N LYS A 359 -40.09 49.82 51.32
CA LYS A 359 -38.84 50.00 50.54
C LYS A 359 -38.74 48.78 49.56
N ARG A 360 -37.79 48.59 48.62
CA ARG A 360 -36.54 49.22 48.10
C ARG A 360 -36.44 48.86 46.59
N SER A 361 -35.53 49.46 45.81
CA SER A 361 -35.41 49.24 44.36
C SER A 361 -34.04 48.75 43.84
N THR A 362 -34.07 48.27 42.59
CA THR A 362 -33.04 48.19 41.51
C THR A 362 -31.96 47.08 41.44
N SER A 363 -31.86 46.49 40.22
CA SER A 363 -30.69 45.88 39.53
C SER A 363 -29.98 44.64 40.13
N GLN A 364 -29.61 43.56 39.40
CA GLN A 364 -29.66 43.19 37.97
C GLN A 364 -29.94 41.66 37.78
N PRO A 365 -30.21 41.19 36.53
CA PRO A 365 -29.89 39.82 36.12
C PRO A 365 -29.14 39.70 34.75
N ARG A 366 -28.40 38.59 34.56
CA ARG A 366 -27.78 38.05 33.31
C ARG A 366 -27.46 36.56 33.56
N ALA A 367 -27.44 35.61 32.63
CA ALA A 367 -27.89 35.47 31.22
C ALA A 367 -28.12 33.93 30.98
N SER A 368 -28.40 33.31 29.82
CA SER A 368 -28.57 33.64 28.38
C SER A 368 -29.56 32.58 27.77
N SER A 369 -29.98 32.42 26.50
CA SER A 369 -29.51 32.79 25.13
C SER A 369 -28.29 31.98 24.64
N THR A 370 -28.19 31.44 23.40
CA THR A 370 -29.08 31.30 22.22
C THR A 370 -28.62 30.01 21.46
N GLY A 371 -28.98 29.60 20.23
CA GLY A 371 -29.70 30.15 19.06
C GLY A 371 -29.58 29.13 17.89
N SER A 372 -29.81 29.52 16.62
CA SER A 372 -29.69 28.60 15.46
C SER A 372 -29.17 29.21 14.14
N ILE A 373 -28.41 28.40 13.38
CA ILE A 373 -28.25 28.31 11.91
C ILE A 373 -28.01 29.60 11.08
N PHE A 374 -26.87 29.68 10.35
CA PHE A 374 -26.84 29.92 8.88
C PHE A 374 -25.47 29.60 8.22
N LEU A 375 -25.44 29.58 6.88
CA LEU A 375 -24.27 29.31 6.01
C LEU A 375 -23.64 30.60 5.43
N GLN A 376 -22.30 30.68 5.31
CA GLN A 376 -21.61 31.17 4.08
C GLN A 376 -20.13 30.74 4.03
N GLN A 377 -19.48 30.94 2.87
CA GLN A 377 -18.18 30.42 2.41
C GLN A 377 -17.14 31.56 2.24
N GLN A 378 -15.86 31.37 2.63
CA GLN A 378 -14.67 31.91 1.91
C GLN A 378 -13.29 31.41 2.42
N ASN A 379 -12.21 31.94 1.83
CA ASN A 379 -10.89 31.29 1.66
C ASN A 379 -9.78 31.62 2.69
N ALA A 380 -8.98 30.59 3.00
CA ALA A 380 -7.50 30.53 3.01
C ALA A 380 -6.58 31.35 3.97
N LYS A 381 -5.51 30.62 4.39
CA LYS A 381 -4.16 31.02 4.88
C LYS A 381 -3.90 31.30 6.38
N ASP A 382 -3.08 30.38 6.91
CA ASP A 382 -1.87 30.53 7.73
C ASP A 382 -1.88 30.99 9.22
N ASP A 383 -1.22 30.12 10.01
CA ASP A 383 -0.32 30.35 11.15
C ASP A 383 -0.83 30.53 12.62
N ARG A 384 -0.35 29.58 13.45
CA ARG A 384 0.07 29.66 14.88
C ARG A 384 -0.94 29.57 16.06
N LEU A 385 -0.83 28.41 16.73
CA LEU A 385 -0.75 28.17 18.20
C LEU A 385 -2.04 28.33 19.06
N ALA A 386 -2.30 27.52 20.10
CA ALA A 386 -1.77 26.22 20.55
C ALA A 386 -2.64 25.62 21.71
N VAL A 387 -2.32 24.38 22.15
CA VAL A 387 -2.79 23.70 23.41
C VAL A 387 -4.28 23.26 23.39
N ALA A 388 -4.72 22.04 23.74
CA ALA A 388 -4.15 20.68 23.95
C ALA A 388 -5.33 19.65 23.74
N GLU A 389 -5.27 18.32 23.79
CA GLU A 389 -4.33 17.39 24.45
C GLU A 389 -4.22 16.00 23.76
N ARG A 390 -2.97 15.68 23.42
CA ARG A 390 -2.22 14.40 23.43
C ARG A 390 -2.92 13.04 23.67
N SER A 391 -2.48 12.05 22.87
CA SER A 391 -1.76 10.88 23.43
C SER A 391 -0.67 10.38 22.46
N SER A 392 0.54 10.11 22.95
CA SER A 392 1.66 9.54 22.16
C SER A 392 2.82 9.08 23.06
N PHE A 393 3.37 7.89 22.82
CA PHE A 393 4.39 7.24 23.66
C PHE A 393 5.83 7.76 23.46
N LYS A 394 6.60 7.97 24.56
CA LYS A 394 8.08 7.80 24.64
C LYS A 394 8.68 8.12 26.02
N MET A 395 9.61 7.27 26.49
CA MET A 395 10.95 7.53 27.11
C MET A 395 11.42 6.21 27.77
N LYS A 396 12.68 5.71 27.75
CA LYS A 396 14.03 6.16 27.33
C LYS A 396 14.92 6.86 28.40
N TYR A 397 16.03 6.18 28.71
CA TYR A 397 17.34 6.67 29.21
C TYR A 397 18.43 5.83 28.45
N GLY A 398 19.73 6.14 28.30
CA GLY A 398 20.62 7.16 28.90
C GLY A 398 21.78 6.46 29.64
N SER A 399 23.08 6.77 29.51
CA SER A 399 23.81 7.74 28.63
C SER A 399 25.24 7.25 28.28
N GLU A 400 26.15 8.14 27.86
CA GLU A 400 27.51 7.85 27.33
C GLU A 400 28.55 7.35 28.35
N GLU A 401 29.68 6.80 27.86
CA GLU A 401 31.02 7.42 28.04
C GLU A 401 32.04 6.93 26.97
N ASN A 402 33.17 7.65 26.80
CA ASN A 402 34.30 7.32 25.92
C ASN A 402 35.56 6.95 26.73
N MET A 403 36.45 6.10 26.19
CA MET A 403 37.90 6.20 26.49
C MET A 403 38.79 5.51 25.43
N LEU A 404 40.03 5.99 25.29
CA LEU A 404 40.99 5.55 24.26
C LEU A 404 41.81 4.31 24.65
N ASN A 405 42.29 3.53 23.66
CA ASN A 405 43.73 3.20 23.55
C ASN A 405 44.13 2.50 22.22
N LYS A 406 45.19 3.04 21.59
CA LYS A 406 46.37 2.36 20.97
C LYS A 406 46.14 0.94 20.39
N GLY A 407 46.17 0.73 19.07
CA GLY A 407 47.42 0.57 18.29
C GLY A 407 47.55 -0.90 17.81
N ILE A 408 48.53 -1.37 17.00
CA ILE A 408 49.82 -0.84 16.51
C ILE A 408 50.14 -1.50 15.14
N TRP A 409 50.67 -0.73 14.17
CA TRP A 409 51.17 -1.12 12.82
C TRP A 409 50.12 -1.67 11.83
N ALA A 410 50.00 -1.26 10.56
CA ALA A 410 50.75 -0.40 9.62
C ALA A 410 51.89 -1.04 8.77
N SER A 411 51.59 -1.19 7.47
CA SER A 411 52.50 -0.96 6.33
C SER A 411 51.62 -0.34 5.24
N ARG A 412 51.82 0.89 4.73
CA ARG A 412 53.01 1.49 4.06
C ARG A 412 53.41 0.65 2.83
N SER A 413 53.45 1.18 1.60
CA SER A 413 53.19 2.54 1.07
C SER A 413 53.15 2.47 -0.49
N LYS A 414 52.84 3.48 -1.32
CA LYS A 414 52.47 4.92 -1.20
C LYS A 414 52.03 5.43 -2.61
N VAL A 415 51.21 6.50 -2.70
CA VAL A 415 51.04 7.40 -3.89
C VAL A 415 50.39 6.74 -5.14
N VAL A 416 49.50 7.36 -5.94
CA VAL A 416 48.94 8.73 -6.00
C VAL A 416 47.47 8.74 -5.52
N ASP A 417 46.99 9.89 -5.04
CA ASP A 417 45.59 10.17 -4.69
C ASP A 417 44.88 10.97 -5.81
N ASN A 418 43.62 10.62 -6.09
CA ASN A 418 42.65 11.43 -6.82
C ASN A 418 41.26 10.85 -6.53
N GLY A 419 40.64 11.29 -5.43
CA GLY A 419 39.39 10.71 -4.95
C GLY A 419 38.13 11.23 -5.64
N GLU A 420 37.21 10.31 -5.95
CA GLU A 420 35.78 10.59 -6.05
C GLU A 420 35.01 9.49 -5.31
N LYS A 421 33.81 9.80 -4.81
CA LYS A 421 33.10 8.92 -3.86
C LYS A 421 32.21 7.92 -4.58
N GLU A 422 32.65 6.67 -4.64
CA GLU A 422 31.73 5.56 -4.85
C GLU A 422 30.75 5.46 -3.67
N ASN A 423 29.47 5.29 -3.98
CA ASN A 423 28.49 4.79 -3.03
C ASN A 423 27.56 3.86 -3.83
N GLU A 424 27.54 2.60 -3.45
CA GLU A 424 26.99 1.50 -4.24
C GLU A 424 25.46 1.36 -4.07
N MET A 425 24.86 0.62 -5.01
CA MET A 425 23.73 -0.29 -4.80
C MET A 425 22.31 0.16 -5.22
N HIS A 426 21.80 -0.59 -6.21
CA HIS A 426 20.42 -0.93 -6.56
C HIS A 426 19.27 0.09 -6.39
N SER A 427 18.66 0.47 -7.53
CA SER A 427 17.43 -0.19 -8.01
C SER A 427 17.04 0.29 -9.41
N ASN A 428 17.07 -0.59 -10.42
CA ASN A 428 16.43 -0.30 -11.70
C ASN A 428 14.92 -0.46 -11.55
N SER A 429 14.18 0.61 -11.79
CA SER A 429 12.73 0.65 -11.81
C SER A 429 12.25 0.94 -13.23
N TYR A 430 11.10 0.37 -13.60
CA TYR A 430 10.26 0.68 -14.78
C TYR A 430 10.89 0.50 -16.18
N MET A 431 10.13 0.42 -17.29
CA MET A 431 8.67 0.41 -17.49
C MET A 431 8.25 -0.74 -18.44
N CYS A 432 7.05 -1.27 -18.26
CA CYS A 432 6.33 -1.99 -19.31
C CYS A 432 5.80 -1.00 -20.38
N VAL A 433 5.68 -1.42 -21.64
CA VAL A 433 5.17 -0.58 -22.75
C VAL A 433 4.07 -1.30 -23.52
N ASN A 434 2.85 -1.27 -22.97
CA ASN A 434 1.65 -1.81 -23.62
C ASN A 434 1.47 -1.28 -25.06
N LYS A 435 0.98 -2.16 -25.93
CA LYS A 435 0.34 -1.80 -27.21
C LYS A 435 -1.15 -2.14 -27.12
N HIS A 436 -1.99 -1.12 -27.12
CA HIS A 436 -3.40 -1.29 -27.46
C HIS A 436 -3.54 -1.46 -28.97
N ASN A 437 -4.35 -2.44 -29.39
CA ASN A 437 -5.05 -2.45 -30.66
C ASN A 437 -6.53 -2.66 -30.32
N ASP A 438 -7.39 -1.67 -30.60
CA ASP A 438 -8.83 -1.85 -30.57
C ASP A 438 -9.31 -2.45 -31.89
N GLU A 439 -10.01 -3.58 -31.83
CA GLU A 439 -10.75 -4.13 -32.97
C GLU A 439 -12.23 -4.23 -32.60
N LYS A 440 -13.06 -3.38 -33.22
CA LYS A 440 -14.50 -3.30 -32.91
C LYS A 440 -15.28 -4.35 -33.70
N VAL A 441 -15.93 -5.26 -32.96
CA VAL A 441 -17.04 -6.07 -33.47
C VAL A 441 -18.24 -5.19 -33.78
N VAL A 442 -18.85 -5.39 -34.96
CA VAL A 442 -20.20 -4.92 -35.33
C VAL A 442 -20.91 -6.05 -36.07
N GLU A 443 -22.24 -6.14 -35.92
CA GLU A 443 -23.05 -7.35 -36.14
C GLU A 443 -23.47 -7.62 -37.60
N GLU A 444 -23.96 -8.84 -37.83
CA GLU A 444 -24.57 -9.27 -39.08
C GLU A 444 -25.87 -8.51 -39.42
N THR A 445 -26.03 -8.06 -40.67
CA THR A 445 -27.37 -7.88 -41.27
C THR A 445 -27.36 -8.24 -42.76
N LYS A 446 -28.51 -8.74 -43.26
CA LYS A 446 -28.66 -9.34 -44.59
C LYS A 446 -29.32 -8.37 -45.59
N THR A 447 -28.79 -8.22 -46.80
CA THR A 447 -29.63 -8.04 -48.02
C THR A 447 -28.91 -8.42 -49.31
N LYS A 448 -29.66 -8.54 -50.43
CA LYS A 448 -29.23 -9.02 -51.76
C LYS A 448 -28.63 -7.89 -52.63
N GLY A 449 -27.79 -8.21 -53.63
CA GLY A 449 -27.51 -7.26 -54.72
C GLY A 449 -26.48 -7.62 -55.81
N SER A 450 -26.86 -8.46 -56.79
CA SER A 450 -26.39 -8.51 -58.22
C SER A 450 -24.89 -8.62 -58.61
N LEU A 451 -24.68 -9.15 -59.81
CA LEU A 451 -23.42 -9.10 -60.60
C LEU A 451 -23.12 -7.66 -61.09
N ASN A 452 -21.84 -7.29 -61.25
CA ASN A 452 -21.14 -7.36 -62.56
C ASN A 452 -19.63 -7.04 -62.48
N GLU A 453 -18.89 -7.40 -63.54
CA GLU A 453 -17.47 -7.06 -63.75
C GLU A 453 -17.28 -5.72 -64.51
N GLU A 454 -16.00 -5.35 -64.70
CA GLU A 454 -15.44 -4.28 -65.54
C GLU A 454 -15.80 -2.81 -65.23
N SER A 455 -14.76 -2.02 -64.91
CA SER A 455 -14.13 -1.14 -65.91
C SER A 455 -12.84 -0.49 -65.39
N ARG A 456 -12.06 0.13 -66.28
CA ARG A 456 -10.71 0.67 -66.03
C ARG A 456 -10.71 2.16 -65.68
N ASP A 457 -9.65 2.55 -64.97
CA ASP A 457 -8.91 3.82 -65.06
C ASP A 457 -9.65 5.10 -65.53
N LYS A 458 -9.72 6.09 -64.62
CA LYS A 458 -8.87 7.30 -64.78
C LYS A 458 -8.79 8.18 -63.54
N SER A 459 -7.64 8.85 -63.47
CA SER A 459 -7.25 9.82 -62.45
C SER A 459 -8.09 11.10 -62.44
N SER A 460 -8.41 11.58 -61.24
CA SER A 460 -8.67 13.01 -60.99
C SER A 460 -7.91 13.47 -59.74
N ASN A 461 -6.76 14.11 -59.94
CA ASN A 461 -6.05 14.78 -58.84
C ASN A 461 -6.91 15.95 -58.34
N ILE A 462 -7.45 15.83 -57.13
CA ILE A 462 -7.93 16.97 -56.35
C ILE A 462 -7.06 17.05 -55.10
N SER A 463 -6.07 17.94 -55.14
CA SER A 463 -5.18 18.23 -54.03
C SER A 463 -5.88 19.13 -53.00
N SER A 464 -6.84 18.59 -52.27
CA SER A 464 -7.22 19.15 -50.97
C SER A 464 -6.12 18.76 -49.98
N ILE A 465 -5.38 19.75 -49.48
CA ILE A 465 -4.36 19.54 -48.45
C ILE A 465 -5.07 19.17 -47.15
N THR A 466 -5.24 17.87 -46.92
CA THR A 466 -5.29 17.33 -45.56
C THR A 466 -3.85 17.27 -45.08
N ASP A 467 -3.49 18.13 -44.12
CA ASP A 467 -2.13 18.12 -43.59
C ASP A 467 -1.75 16.71 -43.10
N ASP A 468 -0.53 16.27 -43.41
CA ASP A 468 0.05 15.03 -42.89
C ASP A 468 0.51 15.26 -41.42
N THR A 469 -0.43 15.72 -40.59
CA THR A 469 -0.25 15.89 -39.15
C THR A 469 -0.24 14.52 -38.48
N VAL A 470 0.87 13.81 -38.65
CA VAL A 470 1.29 12.71 -37.78
C VAL A 470 1.08 13.16 -36.33
N SER A 471 0.20 12.45 -35.61
CA SER A 471 -0.23 12.84 -34.27
C SER A 471 0.97 13.18 -33.38
N GLY A 472 0.94 14.33 -32.71
CA GLY A 472 2.05 14.80 -31.85
C GLY A 472 2.48 13.77 -30.81
N PHE A 473 1.54 12.97 -30.30
CA PHE A 473 1.81 11.85 -29.41
C PHE A 473 2.67 10.73 -30.04
N LEU A 474 2.48 10.45 -31.33
CA LEU A 474 3.33 9.51 -32.07
C LEU A 474 4.72 10.11 -32.31
N TYR A 475 4.80 11.42 -32.58
CA TYR A 475 6.07 12.14 -32.65
C TYR A 475 6.83 12.11 -31.31
N ASP A 476 6.16 12.38 -30.19
CA ASP A 476 6.72 12.29 -28.84
C ASP A 476 7.19 10.86 -28.50
N ARG A 477 6.39 9.85 -28.86
CA ARG A 477 6.74 8.43 -28.63
C ARG A 477 7.96 8.04 -29.47
N LEU A 478 7.98 8.40 -30.75
CA LEU A 478 9.10 8.14 -31.65
C LEU A 478 10.37 8.91 -31.22
N GLN A 479 10.23 10.16 -30.78
CA GLN A 479 11.36 10.97 -30.28
C GLN A 479 11.95 10.38 -28.99
N LYS A 480 11.09 9.92 -28.05
CA LYS A 480 11.54 9.20 -26.84
C LYS A 480 12.27 7.90 -27.20
N GLU A 481 11.75 7.12 -28.15
CA GLU A 481 12.38 5.88 -28.62
C GLU A 481 13.74 6.16 -29.30
N VAL A 482 13.81 7.16 -30.18
CA VAL A 482 15.07 7.58 -30.83
C VAL A 482 16.09 8.11 -29.82
N ILE A 483 15.68 8.82 -28.77
CA ILE A 483 16.57 9.25 -27.69
C ILE A 483 17.03 8.05 -26.85
N SER A 484 16.15 7.10 -26.54
CA SER A 484 16.47 5.86 -25.84
C SER A 484 17.51 5.04 -26.62
N MET A 485 17.26 4.79 -27.90
CA MET A 485 18.16 4.08 -28.80
C MET A 485 19.51 4.77 -28.98
N ARG A 486 19.56 6.11 -29.06
CA ARG A 486 20.83 6.86 -29.08
C ARG A 486 21.65 6.64 -27.81
N LYS A 487 21.04 6.75 -26.63
CA LYS A 487 21.71 6.48 -25.35
C LYS A 487 22.18 5.03 -25.23
N TYR A 488 21.38 4.07 -25.70
CA TYR A 488 21.76 2.67 -25.72
C TYR A 488 22.96 2.41 -26.64
N CYS A 489 22.99 3.01 -27.83
CA CYS A 489 24.13 2.96 -28.74
C CYS A 489 25.39 3.58 -28.10
N GLU A 490 25.29 4.75 -27.47
CA GLU A 490 26.38 5.43 -26.77
C GLU A 490 26.95 4.60 -25.62
N ILE A 491 26.09 3.98 -24.78
CA ILE A 491 26.51 3.05 -23.72
C ILE A 491 27.20 1.82 -24.31
N LYS A 492 26.67 1.26 -25.41
CA LYS A 492 27.24 0.11 -26.11
C LYS A 492 28.59 0.43 -26.75
N GLU A 493 28.77 1.61 -27.30
CA GLU A 493 30.00 2.10 -27.92
C GLU A 493 31.08 2.36 -26.88
N ASN A 494 30.74 2.99 -25.75
CA ASN A 494 31.62 3.11 -24.59
C ASN A 494 32.04 1.73 -24.04
N THR A 495 31.11 0.77 -23.99
CA THR A 495 31.39 -0.62 -23.56
C THR A 495 32.28 -1.37 -24.57
N LEU A 496 32.14 -1.10 -25.87
CA LEU A 496 33.00 -1.65 -26.92
C LEU A 496 34.42 -1.10 -26.77
N HIS A 497 34.57 0.22 -26.67
CA HIS A 497 35.85 0.90 -26.51
C HIS A 497 36.61 0.42 -25.26
N ALA A 498 35.91 0.19 -24.14
CA ALA A 498 36.51 -0.39 -22.93
C ALA A 498 37.08 -1.80 -23.18
N LYS A 499 36.38 -2.64 -23.94
CA LYS A 499 36.86 -3.97 -24.34
C LYS A 499 38.00 -3.92 -25.37
N ASP A 500 37.98 -2.95 -26.28
CA ASP A 500 39.07 -2.78 -27.25
C ASP A 500 40.38 -2.36 -26.55
N GLU A 501 40.32 -1.49 -25.53
CA GLU A 501 41.50 -1.20 -24.69
C GLU A 501 41.94 -2.41 -23.85
N GLU A 502 41.01 -3.25 -23.36
CA GLU A 502 41.38 -4.52 -22.71
C GLU A 502 42.07 -5.48 -23.68
N ILE A 503 41.52 -5.67 -24.89
CA ILE A 503 42.11 -6.49 -25.96
C ILE A 503 43.51 -5.98 -26.32
N LYS A 504 43.68 -4.66 -26.46
CA LYS A 504 44.97 -3.98 -26.71
C LYS A 504 45.97 -4.17 -25.57
N ILE A 505 45.53 -4.26 -24.32
CA ILE A 505 46.36 -4.64 -23.17
C ILE A 505 46.71 -6.14 -23.20
N LEU A 506 45.76 -7.01 -23.55
CA LEU A 506 45.99 -8.45 -23.70
C LEU A 506 46.96 -8.77 -24.84
N MET A 507 46.85 -8.09 -25.99
CA MET A 507 47.82 -8.18 -27.08
C MET A 507 49.23 -7.81 -26.59
N LYS A 508 49.40 -6.69 -25.88
CA LYS A 508 50.70 -6.30 -25.28
C LYS A 508 51.24 -7.37 -24.30
N LYS A 509 50.38 -8.02 -23.51
CA LYS A 509 50.74 -9.14 -22.62
C LYS A 509 51.17 -10.38 -23.41
N VAL A 510 50.45 -10.76 -24.47
CA VAL A 510 50.80 -11.88 -25.38
C VAL A 510 52.13 -11.61 -26.09
N ASP A 511 52.36 -10.38 -26.53
CA ASP A 511 53.62 -9.93 -27.13
C ASP A 511 54.80 -10.05 -26.16
N ALA A 512 54.61 -9.63 -24.91
CA ALA A 512 55.60 -9.75 -23.85
C ALA A 512 55.89 -11.22 -23.50
N LEU A 513 54.86 -12.06 -23.38
CA LEU A 513 55.01 -13.50 -23.16
C LEU A 513 55.72 -14.19 -24.33
N THR A 514 55.38 -13.86 -25.57
CA THR A 514 56.05 -14.40 -26.76
C THR A 514 57.53 -14.02 -26.80
N LYS A 515 57.85 -12.76 -26.49
CA LYS A 515 59.25 -12.29 -26.36
C LYS A 515 59.97 -13.04 -25.22
N ALA A 516 59.33 -13.23 -24.07
CA ALA A 516 59.88 -13.97 -22.94
C ALA A 516 60.12 -15.45 -23.27
N ILE A 517 59.20 -16.12 -23.98
CA ILE A 517 59.34 -17.50 -24.46
C ILE A 517 60.53 -17.62 -25.43
N VAL A 518 60.65 -16.72 -26.42
CA VAL A 518 61.78 -16.73 -27.36
C VAL A 518 63.12 -16.50 -26.64
N VAL A 519 63.18 -15.62 -25.64
CA VAL A 519 64.36 -15.42 -24.80
C VAL A 519 64.65 -16.66 -23.95
N GLY A 520 63.62 -17.28 -23.35
CA GLY A 520 63.71 -18.51 -22.57
C GLY A 520 64.25 -19.68 -23.38
N SER A 521 63.71 -19.94 -24.58
CA SER A 521 64.24 -20.98 -25.48
C SER A 521 65.66 -20.68 -25.95
N LYS A 522 66.02 -19.40 -26.18
CA LYS A 522 67.41 -19.02 -26.50
C LYS A 522 68.36 -19.21 -25.31
N LYS A 523 67.91 -18.97 -24.07
CA LYS A 523 68.68 -19.28 -22.85
C LYS A 523 68.85 -20.80 -22.70
N LEU A 524 67.76 -21.57 -22.77
CA LEU A 524 67.76 -23.03 -22.65
C LEU A 524 68.73 -23.68 -23.64
N LYS A 525 68.74 -23.25 -24.91
CA LYS A 525 69.69 -23.75 -25.93
C LYS A 525 71.15 -23.46 -25.58
N ARG A 526 71.47 -22.29 -25.03
CA ARG A 526 72.83 -21.98 -24.53
C ARG A 526 73.19 -22.79 -23.29
N GLU A 527 72.24 -22.99 -22.39
CA GLU A 527 72.42 -23.73 -21.14
C GLU A 527 72.61 -25.24 -21.38
N ALA A 528 71.94 -25.79 -22.39
CA ALA A 528 72.17 -27.16 -22.87
C ALA A 528 73.57 -27.30 -23.48
N ALA A 529 73.96 -26.38 -24.38
CA ALA A 529 75.30 -26.38 -24.96
C ALA A 529 76.41 -26.16 -23.92
N ALA A 530 76.17 -25.37 -22.87
CA ALA A 530 77.10 -25.22 -21.75
C ALA A 530 77.28 -26.55 -20.99
N ARG A 531 76.17 -27.22 -20.60
CA ARG A 531 76.24 -28.54 -19.95
C ARG A 531 76.88 -29.61 -20.83
N GLU A 532 76.70 -29.55 -22.15
CA GLU A 532 77.38 -30.46 -23.09
C GLU A 532 78.90 -30.24 -23.12
N ASN A 533 79.34 -28.97 -23.13
CA ASN A 533 80.77 -28.63 -23.03
C ASN A 533 81.36 -29.01 -21.67
N GLU A 534 80.64 -28.83 -20.56
CA GLU A 534 81.05 -29.30 -19.21
C GLU A 534 81.15 -30.84 -19.15
N ALA A 535 80.18 -31.54 -19.75
CA ALA A 535 80.17 -33.00 -19.88
C ALA A 535 81.25 -33.55 -20.84
N ALA A 536 81.75 -32.73 -21.77
CA ALA A 536 82.89 -33.04 -22.62
C ALA A 536 84.21 -32.77 -21.89
N SER A 537 84.32 -31.64 -21.18
CA SER A 537 85.52 -31.26 -20.42
C SER A 537 85.81 -32.25 -19.28
N THR A 538 84.80 -32.67 -18.53
CA THR A 538 84.94 -33.69 -17.47
C THR A 538 85.46 -35.03 -18.01
N LYS A 539 84.94 -35.50 -19.17
CA LYS A 539 85.46 -36.69 -19.85
C LYS A 539 86.92 -36.53 -20.28
N ALA A 540 87.31 -35.36 -20.79
CA ALA A 540 88.69 -35.08 -21.17
C ALA A 540 89.64 -35.04 -19.96
N GLU A 541 89.17 -34.54 -18.81
CA GLU A 541 89.87 -34.58 -17.52
C GLU A 541 90.13 -36.03 -17.07
N ASP A 542 89.13 -36.89 -17.15
CA ASP A 542 89.26 -38.31 -16.79
C ASP A 542 90.20 -39.08 -17.74
N TYR A 543 90.16 -38.81 -19.05
CA TYR A 543 91.13 -39.38 -19.99
C TYR A 543 92.58 -38.93 -19.67
N LYS A 544 92.80 -37.68 -19.25
CA LYS A 544 94.10 -37.22 -18.73
C LYS A 544 94.50 -37.99 -17.47
N LYS A 545 93.60 -38.14 -16.50
CA LYS A 545 93.80 -38.89 -15.24
C LYS A 545 94.21 -40.34 -15.48
N ILE A 546 93.51 -41.03 -16.39
CA ILE A 546 93.81 -42.41 -16.79
C ILE A 546 95.18 -42.51 -17.46
N ARG A 547 95.53 -41.57 -18.36
CA ARG A 547 96.84 -41.53 -19.03
C ARG A 547 97.98 -41.34 -18.02
N SER A 548 97.82 -40.41 -17.07
CA SER A 548 98.77 -40.17 -15.97
C SER A 548 98.99 -41.41 -15.11
N ARG A 549 97.93 -42.17 -14.80
CA ARG A 549 98.01 -43.36 -13.94
C ARG A 549 98.69 -44.54 -14.64
N ASN A 550 98.76 -44.55 -15.98
CA ASN A 550 99.48 -45.54 -16.77
C ASN A 550 100.97 -45.19 -16.97
N SER A 551 101.36 -43.90 -17.00
CA SER A 551 102.77 -43.50 -17.07
C SER A 551 103.56 -43.88 -15.81
N SER A 552 102.98 -43.77 -14.61
CA SER A 552 103.66 -44.13 -13.35
C SER A 552 104.01 -45.62 -13.21
N LYS A 553 103.44 -46.51 -14.03
CA LYS A 553 103.71 -47.97 -13.98
C LYS A 553 104.93 -48.42 -14.80
N ARG A 554 105.67 -47.52 -15.46
CA ARG A 554 106.79 -47.89 -16.37
C ARG A 554 108.18 -47.51 -15.85
N VAL A 555 108.33 -47.14 -14.57
CA VAL A 555 109.59 -46.62 -14.01
C VAL A 555 110.24 -47.56 -12.97
N THR A 556 109.54 -48.58 -12.49
CA THR A 556 110.05 -49.51 -11.46
C THR A 556 110.42 -50.88 -12.03
N LYS A 557 111.42 -50.92 -12.92
CA LYS A 557 112.14 -52.16 -13.25
C LYS A 557 113.52 -51.90 -13.89
N SER A 558 114.50 -51.62 -13.04
CA SER A 558 115.94 -51.80 -13.27
C SER A 558 116.64 -51.98 -11.92
#